data_AF-A0A024GJZ2-F1
#
_entry.id   AF-A0A024GJZ2-F1
#
_cell.length_a   1.000
_cell.length_b   1.000
_cell.length_c   1.000
_cell.angle_alpha   90.00
_cell.angle_beta   90.00
_cell.angle_gamma   90.00
#
_symmetry.space_group_name_H-M   'P 1'
#
loop_
_entity.id
_entity.type
_entity.pdbx_description
1 polymer ?
#
loop_
_entity_poly.entity_id
_entity_poly.type
_entity_poly.pdbx_seq_one_letter_code
_entity_poly.pdbx_strand_id
1 'polypeptide(L)'
;MEPKLNERKRAIGAKSYALHTQNSSADADERKIHRKKWSLVWLLDHSWSIAFFVSSLIGTYEVKLIQIIVHDANKMTDCGVIASAIVFFISLYIELYRSAYLREKVSYQSTKTATHSMLLFLFLAGISFLFGLWPIWQWLTIPYLFMAFWGILIQSIILFPVWIQRIMFGIGFSLFLRAYVLAKLSS
;
A
#
# COMPACT_ATOMS: atom_id res chain seq x y z
N MET A 1 -21.07 -51.97 6.08
CA MET A 1 -20.07 -50.88 6.00
C MET A 1 -20.57 -49.63 5.28
N GLU A 2 -21.69 -49.67 4.55
CA GLU A 2 -22.24 -48.56 3.76
C GLU A 2 -22.86 -47.35 4.52
N PRO A 3 -23.42 -47.46 5.75
CA PRO A 3 -24.13 -46.31 6.34
C PRO A 3 -23.19 -45.15 6.70
N LYS A 4 -21.94 -45.45 7.09
CA LYS A 4 -20.91 -44.43 7.41
C LYS A 4 -20.44 -43.65 6.19
N LEU A 5 -20.54 -44.22 4.99
CA LEU A 5 -20.14 -43.53 3.76
C LEU A 5 -21.18 -42.49 3.33
N ASN A 6 -22.46 -42.80 3.53
CA ASN A 6 -23.57 -41.88 3.21
C ASN A 6 -23.63 -40.70 4.19
N GLU A 7 -23.32 -40.90 5.47
CA GLU A 7 -23.18 -39.80 6.43
C GLU A 7 -22.03 -38.85 6.07
N ARG A 8 -20.87 -39.39 5.65
CA ARG A 8 -19.75 -38.56 5.20
C ARG A 8 -20.11 -37.75 3.95
N LYS A 9 -20.80 -38.33 2.98
CA LYS A 9 -21.26 -37.59 1.79
C LYS A 9 -22.23 -36.46 2.14
N ARG A 10 -23.16 -36.70 3.08
CA ARG A 10 -24.08 -35.66 3.57
C ARG A 10 -23.36 -34.55 4.33
N ALA A 11 -22.40 -34.89 5.19
CA ALA A 11 -21.61 -33.91 5.93
C ALA A 11 -20.74 -33.04 5.00
N ILE A 12 -20.15 -33.64 3.96
CA ILE A 12 -19.36 -32.92 2.95
C ILE A 12 -20.26 -31.99 2.12
N GLY A 13 -21.44 -32.47 1.70
CA GLY A 13 -22.44 -31.64 1.00
C GLY A 13 -22.86 -30.44 1.85
N ALA A 14 -23.28 -30.66 3.10
CA ALA A 14 -23.70 -29.61 4.02
C ALA A 14 -22.60 -28.56 4.26
N LYS A 15 -21.34 -28.99 4.40
CA LYS A 15 -20.19 -28.09 4.55
C LYS A 15 -19.95 -27.26 3.28
N SER A 16 -20.10 -27.86 2.10
CA SER A 16 -19.94 -27.16 0.81
C SER A 16 -21.03 -26.11 0.60
N TYR A 17 -22.29 -26.43 0.91
CA TYR A 17 -23.41 -25.47 0.84
C TYR A 17 -23.25 -24.31 1.83
N ALA A 18 -22.84 -24.58 3.07
CA ALA A 18 -22.58 -23.54 4.06
C ALA A 18 -21.46 -22.59 3.62
N LEU A 19 -20.37 -23.14 3.07
CA LEU A 19 -19.22 -22.37 2.60
C LEU A 19 -19.56 -21.51 1.36
N HIS A 20 -20.38 -22.03 0.44
CA HIS A 20 -20.83 -21.30 -0.74
C HIS A 20 -21.81 -20.16 -0.39
N THR A 21 -22.68 -20.38 0.61
CA THR A 21 -23.62 -19.37 1.10
C THR A 21 -22.88 -18.26 1.86
N GLN A 22 -21.89 -18.62 2.68
CA GLN A 22 -21.07 -17.67 3.43
C GLN A 22 -20.18 -16.80 2.52
N ASN A 23 -19.63 -17.37 1.45
CA ASN A 23 -18.91 -16.59 0.43
C ASN A 23 -19.85 -15.67 -0.36
N SER A 24 -21.06 -16.12 -0.68
CA SER A 24 -22.04 -15.30 -1.40
C SER A 24 -22.55 -14.11 -0.58
N SER A 25 -22.78 -14.29 0.72
CA SER A 25 -23.16 -13.20 1.62
C SER A 25 -22.03 -12.19 1.84
N ALA A 26 -20.79 -12.68 2.00
CA ALA A 26 -19.61 -11.82 2.13
C ALA A 26 -19.37 -10.98 0.86
N ASP A 27 -19.50 -11.57 -0.33
CA ASP A 27 -19.38 -10.87 -1.61
C ASP A 27 -20.52 -9.87 -1.87
N ALA A 28 -21.69 -10.09 -1.29
CA ALA A 28 -22.82 -9.16 -1.39
C ALA A 28 -22.63 -7.92 -0.49
N ASP A 29 -22.08 -8.10 0.71
CA ASP A 29 -21.77 -7.01 1.62
C ASP A 29 -20.56 -6.19 1.16
N GLU A 30 -19.54 -6.83 0.57
CA GLU A 30 -18.40 -6.13 -0.04
C GLU A 30 -18.84 -5.20 -1.18
N ARG A 31 -19.80 -5.65 -1.99
CA ARG A 31 -20.41 -4.85 -3.07
C ARG A 31 -21.28 -3.69 -2.56
N LYS A 32 -21.92 -3.81 -1.39
CA LYS A 32 -22.69 -2.71 -0.78
C LYS A 32 -21.79 -1.64 -0.19
N ILE A 33 -20.70 -2.04 0.47
CA ILE A 33 -19.68 -1.13 1.00
C ILE A 33 -19.01 -0.37 -0.16
N HIS A 34 -18.68 -1.06 -1.26
CA HIS A 34 -18.12 -0.43 -2.46
C HIS A 34 -19.04 0.61 -3.10
N ARG A 35 -20.37 0.38 -3.12
CA ARG A 35 -21.34 1.34 -3.66
C ARG A 35 -21.55 2.57 -2.79
N LYS A 36 -21.38 2.45 -1.46
CA LYS A 36 -21.55 3.59 -0.53
C LYS A 36 -20.32 4.52 -0.49
N LYS A 37 -19.16 4.04 -0.92
CA LYS A 37 -17.85 4.74 -0.89
C LYS A 37 -17.73 5.94 -1.84
N TRP A 38 -18.72 6.20 -2.71
CA TRP A 38 -18.72 7.32 -3.68
C TRP A 38 -19.93 8.25 -3.55
N SER A 39 -20.63 8.22 -2.42
CA SER A 39 -21.71 9.17 -2.13
C SER A 39 -21.15 10.56 -1.77
N LEU A 40 -21.88 11.64 -2.09
CA LEU A 40 -21.56 13.01 -1.67
C LEU A 40 -21.36 13.13 -0.14
N VAL A 41 -22.07 12.31 0.64
CA VAL A 41 -21.91 12.26 2.11
C VAL A 41 -20.52 11.74 2.50
N TRP A 42 -19.98 10.76 1.78
CA TRP A 42 -18.64 10.22 2.05
C TRP A 42 -17.55 11.26 1.74
N LEU A 43 -17.72 12.05 0.67
CA LEU A 43 -16.82 13.16 0.33
C LEU A 43 -16.81 14.25 1.41
N LEU A 44 -17.97 14.59 1.96
CA LEU A 44 -18.09 15.53 3.08
C LEU A 44 -17.41 14.99 4.35
N ASP A 45 -17.65 13.72 4.68
CA ASP A 45 -17.02 13.04 5.83
C ASP A 45 -15.49 12.98 5.71
N HIS A 46 -14.96 12.92 4.48
CA HIS A 46 -13.51 12.84 4.19
C HIS A 46 -12.91 14.17 3.73
N SER A 47 -13.64 15.28 3.80
CA SER A 47 -13.19 16.61 3.34
C SER A 47 -11.83 17.01 3.93
N TRP A 48 -11.61 16.74 5.22
CA TRP A 48 -10.32 16.97 5.87
C TRP A 48 -9.19 16.12 5.30
N SER A 49 -9.45 14.84 5.04
CA SER A 49 -8.47 13.93 4.43
C SER A 49 -8.09 14.39 3.03
N ILE A 50 -9.07 14.85 2.25
CA ILE A 50 -8.86 15.44 0.92
C ILE A 50 -8.03 16.73 1.02
N ALA A 51 -8.37 17.62 1.95
CA ALA A 51 -7.62 18.87 2.16
C ALA A 51 -6.16 18.59 2.53
N PHE A 52 -5.89 17.65 3.44
CA PHE A 52 -4.54 17.24 3.78
C PHE A 52 -3.81 16.61 2.60
N PHE A 53 -4.47 15.75 1.82
CA PHE A 53 -3.89 15.12 0.65
C PHE A 53 -3.48 16.15 -0.41
N VAL A 54 -4.39 17.05 -0.77
CA VAL A 54 -4.13 18.11 -1.77
C VAL A 54 -3.05 19.07 -1.28
N SER A 55 -3.14 19.53 -0.03
CA SER A 55 -2.12 20.41 0.55
C SER A 55 -0.74 19.76 0.54
N SER A 56 -0.67 18.45 0.80
CA SER A 56 0.61 17.73 0.82
C SER A 56 1.16 17.49 -0.57
N LEU A 57 0.31 17.25 -1.56
CA LEU A 57 0.73 17.19 -2.97
C LEU A 57 1.32 18.52 -3.43
N ILE A 58 0.65 19.63 -3.12
CA ILE A 58 1.15 20.96 -3.47
C ILE A 58 2.46 21.23 -2.73
N GLY A 59 2.52 20.98 -1.42
CA GLY A 59 3.75 21.22 -0.66
C GLY A 59 4.93 20.37 -1.14
N THR A 60 4.70 19.10 -1.46
CA THR A 60 5.78 18.21 -1.96
C THR A 60 6.25 18.60 -3.37
N TYR A 61 5.36 19.14 -4.19
CA TYR A 61 5.68 19.71 -5.49
C TYR A 61 6.51 21.00 -5.36
N GLU A 62 6.10 21.92 -4.50
CA GLU A 62 6.80 23.19 -4.24
C GLU A 62 8.23 22.97 -3.75
N VAL A 63 8.41 22.03 -2.81
CA VAL A 63 9.76 21.69 -2.32
C VAL A 63 10.54 20.81 -3.30
N LYS A 64 9.95 20.42 -4.44
CA LYS A 64 10.58 19.56 -5.46
C LYS A 64 11.11 18.25 -4.88
N LEU A 65 10.41 17.68 -3.89
CA LEU A 65 10.84 16.51 -3.12
C LEU A 65 11.34 15.37 -4.03
N ILE A 66 10.57 15.02 -5.06
CA ILE A 66 10.92 13.94 -5.98
C ILE A 66 12.16 14.28 -6.80
N GLN A 67 12.30 15.53 -7.28
CA GLN A 67 13.46 15.93 -8.07
C GLN A 67 14.75 15.85 -7.25
N ILE A 68 14.69 16.31 -5.99
CA ILE A 68 15.79 16.27 -5.04
C ILE A 68 16.17 14.83 -4.70
N ILE A 69 15.18 13.96 -4.41
CA ILE A 69 15.45 12.53 -4.16
C ILE A 69 16.11 11.88 -5.37
N VAL A 70 15.73 12.27 -6.60
CA VAL A 70 16.24 11.68 -7.84
C VAL A 70 17.65 12.18 -8.19
N HIS A 71 17.94 13.47 -8.03
CA HIS A 71 19.19 14.08 -8.50
C HIS A 71 20.22 14.31 -7.39
N ASP A 72 19.80 14.71 -6.20
CA ASP A 72 20.70 15.00 -5.06
C ASP A 72 20.86 13.76 -4.15
N ALA A 73 20.75 12.58 -4.76
CA ALA A 73 20.75 11.29 -4.08
C ALA A 73 22.12 10.96 -3.46
N ASN A 74 22.22 11.14 -2.13
CA ASN A 74 23.35 10.61 -1.36
C ASN A 74 23.17 9.12 -1.01
N LYS A 75 24.24 8.50 -0.50
CA LYS A 75 24.26 7.08 -0.12
C LYS A 75 23.15 6.68 0.87
N MET A 76 22.71 7.62 1.72
CA MET A 76 21.66 7.35 2.69
C MET A 76 20.27 7.36 2.03
N THR A 77 20.07 8.27 1.08
CA THR A 77 18.87 8.30 0.21
C THR A 77 18.80 7.06 -0.67
N ASP A 78 19.94 6.58 -1.19
CA ASP A 78 20.05 5.29 -1.90
C ASP A 78 19.49 4.13 -1.05
N CYS A 79 19.93 4.03 0.21
CA CYS A 79 19.40 3.03 1.16
C CYS A 79 17.88 3.16 1.36
N GLY A 80 17.37 4.39 1.42
CA GLY A 80 15.94 4.65 1.58
C GLY A 80 15.12 4.21 0.37
N VAL A 81 15.63 4.46 -0.84
CA VAL A 81 15.02 4.02 -2.10
C VAL A 81 15.05 2.49 -2.21
N ILE A 82 16.17 1.85 -1.87
CA ILE A 82 16.29 0.38 -1.86
C ILE A 82 15.31 -0.24 -0.86
N ALA A 83 15.24 0.28 0.36
CA ALA A 83 14.30 -0.21 1.36
C ALA A 83 12.84 -0.05 0.90
N SER A 84 12.52 1.08 0.26
CA SER A 84 11.19 1.31 -0.35
C SER A 84 10.90 0.32 -1.49
N ALA A 85 11.91 -0.01 -2.30
CA ALA A 85 11.78 -1.01 -3.36
C ALA A 85 11.53 -2.41 -2.78
N ILE A 86 12.20 -2.78 -1.70
CA ILE A 86 11.95 -4.05 -1.00
C ILE A 86 10.50 -4.08 -0.49
N VAL A 87 9.99 -3.02 0.14
CA VAL A 87 8.58 -2.93 0.57
C VAL A 87 7.63 -3.12 -0.62
N PHE A 88 7.92 -2.47 -1.75
CA PHE A 88 7.14 -2.62 -2.98
C PHE A 88 7.14 -4.07 -3.49
N PHE A 89 8.29 -4.74 -3.56
CA PHE A 89 8.39 -6.12 -3.99
C PHE A 89 7.72 -7.11 -3.03
N ILE A 90 7.82 -6.91 -1.71
CA ILE A 90 7.08 -7.73 -0.73
C ILE A 90 5.57 -7.50 -0.91
N SER A 91 5.14 -6.27 -1.19
CA SER A 91 3.72 -5.96 -1.46
C SER A 91 3.23 -6.68 -2.71
N LEU A 92 4.01 -6.61 -3.78
CA LEU A 92 3.73 -7.29 -5.03
C LEU A 92 3.72 -8.83 -4.84
N TYR A 93 4.64 -9.38 -4.04
CA TYR A 93 4.71 -10.80 -3.74
C TYR A 93 3.45 -11.28 -3.00
N ILE A 94 3.05 -10.61 -1.92
CA ILE A 94 1.83 -10.96 -1.18
C ILE A 94 0.61 -10.90 -2.12
N GLU A 95 0.55 -9.89 -2.98
CA GLU A 95 -0.57 -9.71 -3.89
C GLU A 95 -0.62 -10.77 -5.00
N LEU A 96 0.44 -10.92 -5.79
CA LEU A 96 0.48 -11.85 -6.91
C LEU A 96 0.47 -13.31 -6.45
N TYR A 97 1.28 -13.65 -5.46
CA TYR A 97 1.39 -15.04 -5.01
C TYR A 97 0.20 -15.45 -4.16
N ARG A 98 -0.20 -14.63 -3.18
CA ARG A 98 -1.22 -15.05 -2.22
C ARG A 98 -2.64 -14.74 -2.66
N SER A 99 -2.86 -13.54 -3.20
CA SER A 99 -4.21 -13.13 -3.62
C SER A 99 -4.58 -13.69 -4.99
N ALA A 100 -3.67 -13.66 -5.96
CA ALA A 100 -3.98 -14.07 -7.34
C ALA A 100 -3.76 -15.58 -7.57
N TYR A 101 -2.63 -16.13 -7.13
CA TYR A 101 -2.30 -17.55 -7.37
C TYR A 101 -2.98 -18.50 -6.37
N LEU A 102 -2.95 -18.20 -5.07
CA LEU A 102 -3.55 -19.05 -4.03
C LEU A 102 -5.06 -18.79 -3.78
N ARG A 103 -5.62 -17.69 -4.32
CA ARG A 103 -7.01 -17.22 -4.06
C ARG A 103 -7.39 -17.18 -2.57
N GLU A 104 -6.40 -17.10 -1.68
CA GLU A 104 -6.65 -17.01 -0.24
C GLU A 104 -7.01 -15.58 0.13
N LYS A 105 -8.01 -15.41 1.01
CA LYS A 105 -8.23 -14.11 1.64
C LYS A 105 -6.99 -13.79 2.48
N VAL A 106 -6.29 -12.72 2.12
CA VAL A 106 -5.10 -12.23 2.82
C VAL A 106 -5.52 -11.83 4.24
N SER A 107 -5.29 -12.74 5.19
CA SER A 107 -5.51 -12.52 6.61
C SER A 107 -4.18 -12.17 7.27
N TYR A 108 -4.23 -11.29 8.27
CA TYR A 108 -3.06 -10.92 9.07
C TYR A 108 -2.37 -12.14 9.70
N GLN A 109 -3.14 -13.15 10.12
CA GLN A 109 -2.62 -14.38 10.71
C GLN A 109 -1.70 -15.15 9.75
N SER A 110 -2.02 -15.16 8.47
CA SER A 110 -1.23 -15.89 7.49
C SER A 110 -0.04 -15.07 6.99
N THR A 111 -0.09 -13.73 7.11
CA THR A 111 0.86 -12.78 6.49
C THR A 111 1.75 -12.03 7.50
N LYS A 112 1.67 -12.38 8.78
CA LYS A 112 2.31 -11.67 9.89
C LYS A 112 3.78 -11.34 9.63
N THR A 113 4.59 -12.33 9.24
CA THR A 113 6.02 -12.15 8.99
C THR A 113 6.28 -11.13 7.89
N ALA A 114 5.56 -11.22 6.77
CA ALA A 114 5.74 -10.30 5.65
C ALA A 114 5.31 -8.87 6.02
N THR A 115 4.23 -8.71 6.80
CA THR A 115 3.80 -7.40 7.31
C THR A 115 4.82 -6.79 8.28
N HIS A 116 5.43 -7.60 9.16
CA HIS A 116 6.49 -7.11 10.06
C HIS A 116 7.74 -6.70 9.27
N SER A 117 8.12 -7.48 8.25
CA SER A 117 9.21 -7.11 7.35
C SER A 117 8.92 -5.80 6.62
N MET A 118 7.71 -5.62 6.09
CA MET A 118 7.30 -4.35 5.45
C MET A 118 7.41 -3.18 6.41
N LEU A 119 6.91 -3.31 7.64
CA LEU A 119 7.01 -2.26 8.66
C LEU A 119 8.46 -1.92 8.99
N LEU A 120 9.32 -2.93 9.12
CA LEU A 120 10.74 -2.74 9.37
C LEU A 120 11.42 -2.00 8.22
N PHE A 121 11.19 -2.41 6.97
CA PHE A 121 11.78 -1.75 5.80
C PHE A 121 11.19 -0.36 5.56
N LEU A 122 9.92 -0.14 5.87
CA LEU A 122 9.30 1.19 5.80
C LEU A 122 9.92 2.13 6.84
N PHE A 123 10.14 1.64 8.06
CA PHE A 123 10.82 2.41 9.11
C PHE A 123 12.27 2.73 8.72
N LEU A 124 12.99 1.73 8.19
CA LEU A 124 14.34 1.92 7.69
C LEU A 124 14.39 2.95 6.56
N ALA A 125 13.44 2.88 5.61
CA ALA A 125 13.31 3.88 4.55
C ALA A 125 13.10 5.28 5.11
N GLY A 126 12.20 5.44 6.10
CA GLY A 126 11.96 6.73 6.75
C GLY A 126 13.21 7.33 7.40
N ILE A 127 13.96 6.51 8.16
CA ILE A 127 15.23 6.93 8.77
C ILE A 127 16.27 7.30 7.70
N SER A 128 16.40 6.46 6.68
CA SER A 128 17.32 6.69 5.57
C SER A 128 17.01 7.99 4.82
N PHE A 129 15.74 8.30 4.56
CA PHE A 129 15.37 9.58 3.95
C PHE A 129 15.56 10.76 4.90
N LEU A 130 15.35 10.59 6.20
CA LEU A 130 15.60 11.64 7.19
C LEU A 130 17.07 12.06 7.18
N PHE A 131 17.99 11.12 7.32
CA PHE A 131 19.42 11.41 7.28
C PHE A 131 19.90 11.80 5.87
N GLY A 132 19.28 11.23 4.83
CA GLY A 132 19.61 11.51 3.44
C GLY A 132 19.27 12.94 3.02
N LEU A 133 18.11 13.45 3.44
CA LEU A 133 17.64 14.79 3.08
C LEU A 133 18.02 15.86 4.11
N TRP A 134 18.51 15.46 5.29
CA TRP A 134 19.01 16.37 6.33
C TRP A 134 19.96 17.46 5.81
N PRO A 135 21.00 17.18 5.01
CA PRO A 135 21.91 18.23 4.55
C PRO A 135 21.23 19.31 3.68
N ILE A 136 20.09 18.98 3.05
CA ILE A 136 19.39 19.84 2.09
C ILE A 136 18.44 20.80 2.82
N TRP A 137 17.62 20.27 3.72
CA TRP A 137 16.56 21.03 4.40
C TRP A 137 16.74 21.16 5.91
N GLN A 138 17.74 20.50 6.49
CA GLN A 138 18.04 20.54 7.92
C GLN A 138 16.79 20.20 8.74
N TRP A 139 16.43 21.05 9.71
CA TRP A 139 15.24 20.88 10.54
C TRP A 139 13.92 20.83 9.76
N LEU A 140 13.84 21.43 8.56
CA LEU A 140 12.65 21.37 7.71
C LEU A 140 12.46 19.99 7.04
N THR A 141 13.47 19.13 7.08
CA THR A 141 13.37 17.75 6.59
C THR A 141 12.26 16.97 7.28
N ILE A 142 12.11 17.17 8.60
CA ILE A 142 11.09 16.48 9.41
C ILE A 142 9.66 16.84 8.94
N PRO A 143 9.25 18.12 8.90
CA PRO A 143 7.90 18.47 8.43
C PRO A 143 7.67 18.11 6.96
N TYR A 144 8.69 18.17 6.08
CA TYR A 144 8.53 17.76 4.68
C TYR A 144 8.36 16.24 4.51
N LEU A 145 9.13 15.43 5.25
CA LEU A 145 8.91 13.99 5.27
C LEU A 145 7.57 13.64 5.92
N PHE A 146 7.20 14.32 7.01
CA PHE A 146 5.89 14.14 7.62
C PHE A 146 4.77 14.44 6.61
N MET A 147 4.87 15.54 5.88
CA MET A 147 3.92 15.89 4.81
C MET A 147 3.87 14.82 3.71
N ALA A 148 5.01 14.24 3.30
CA ALA A 148 5.02 13.17 2.31
C ALA A 148 4.43 11.85 2.85
N PHE A 149 4.91 11.37 3.99
CA PHE A 149 4.48 10.09 4.57
C PHE A 149 3.03 10.15 5.08
N TRP A 150 2.71 11.14 5.92
CA TRP A 150 1.37 11.26 6.48
C TRP A 150 0.40 11.85 5.46
N GLY A 151 0.80 12.93 4.81
CA GLY A 151 -0.08 13.70 3.94
C GLY A 151 -0.37 13.04 2.60
N ILE A 152 0.57 12.28 2.03
CA ILE A 152 0.36 11.58 0.75
C ILE A 152 0.12 10.10 0.98
N LEU A 153 1.04 9.37 1.64
CA LEU A 153 0.91 7.91 1.73
C LEU A 153 -0.30 7.49 2.58
N ILE A 154 -0.43 8.00 3.80
CA ILE A 154 -1.55 7.62 4.69
C ILE A 154 -2.89 8.11 4.13
N GLN A 155 -2.97 9.35 3.64
CA GLN A 155 -4.23 9.84 3.05
C GLN A 155 -4.62 9.06 1.80
N SER A 156 -3.67 8.61 0.98
CA SER A 156 -3.96 7.74 -0.16
C SER A 156 -4.60 6.41 0.26
N ILE A 157 -4.15 5.85 1.39
CA ILE A 157 -4.70 4.61 1.95
C ILE A 157 -6.16 4.80 2.41
N ILE A 158 -6.48 5.97 2.96
CA ILE A 158 -7.81 6.30 3.46
C ILE A 158 -8.78 6.60 2.31
N LEU A 159 -8.37 7.49 1.39
CA LEU A 159 -9.23 8.02 0.34
C LEU A 159 -9.50 6.99 -0.74
N PHE A 160 -8.47 6.33 -1.24
CA PHE A 160 -8.62 5.48 -2.41
C PHE A 160 -9.07 4.06 -2.02
N PRO A 161 -9.87 3.37 -2.84
CA PRO A 161 -10.06 1.94 -2.73
C PRO A 161 -8.76 1.19 -3.08
N VAL A 162 -8.60 0.00 -2.52
CA VAL A 162 -7.37 -0.81 -2.63
C VAL A 162 -6.95 -1.03 -4.10
N TRP A 163 -7.89 -1.20 -5.03
CA TRP A 163 -7.58 -1.36 -6.45
C TRP A 163 -6.97 -0.10 -7.09
N ILE A 164 -7.43 1.10 -6.72
CA ILE A 164 -6.84 2.36 -7.19
C ILE A 164 -5.45 2.53 -6.59
N GLN A 165 -5.31 2.29 -5.28
CA GLN A 165 -4.01 2.37 -4.60
C GLN A 165 -2.97 1.49 -5.31
N ARG A 166 -3.32 0.27 -5.69
CA ARG A 166 -2.44 -0.65 -6.42
C ARG A 166 -1.96 -0.08 -7.74
N ILE A 167 -2.87 0.45 -8.56
CA ILE A 167 -2.53 1.03 -9.87
C ILE A 167 -1.64 2.27 -9.65
N MET A 168 -2.04 3.14 -8.73
CA MET A 168 -1.37 4.41 -8.46
C MET A 168 0.05 4.19 -7.90
N PHE A 169 0.21 3.33 -6.90
CA PHE A 169 1.52 2.99 -6.34
C PHE A 169 2.35 2.13 -7.30
N GLY A 170 1.75 1.19 -8.03
CA GLY A 170 2.45 0.37 -9.02
C GLY A 170 3.07 1.20 -10.14
N ILE A 171 2.25 2.03 -10.80
CA ILE A 171 2.71 2.90 -11.89
C ILE A 171 3.62 4.00 -11.33
N GLY A 172 3.19 4.68 -10.27
CA GLY A 172 3.92 5.79 -9.68
C GLY A 172 5.31 5.38 -9.20
N PHE A 173 5.42 4.26 -8.47
CA PHE A 173 6.70 3.77 -7.98
C PHE A 173 7.60 3.26 -9.11
N SER A 174 7.03 2.64 -10.15
CA SER A 174 7.78 2.19 -11.32
C SER A 174 8.35 3.36 -12.13
N LEU A 175 7.58 4.44 -12.32
CA LEU A 175 8.06 5.66 -12.96
C LEU A 175 9.14 6.37 -12.12
N PHE A 176 8.94 6.41 -10.80
CA PHE A 176 9.93 6.94 -9.86
C PHE A 176 11.26 6.17 -9.94
N LEU A 177 11.22 4.84 -9.85
CA LEU A 177 12.43 4.01 -9.96
C LEU A 177 13.13 4.18 -11.31
N ARG A 178 12.36 4.28 -12.40
CA ARG A 178 12.92 4.54 -13.72
C ARG A 178 13.66 5.89 -13.76
N ALA A 179 13.03 6.95 -13.26
CA ALA A 179 13.66 8.28 -13.19
C ALA A 179 14.91 8.27 -12.30
N TYR A 180 14.85 7.59 -11.16
CA TYR A 180 15.95 7.44 -10.22
C TYR A 180 17.17 6.75 -10.84
N VAL A 181 16.95 5.60 -11.48
CA VAL A 181 18.03 4.84 -12.14
C VAL A 181 18.62 5.62 -13.30
N LEU A 182 17.78 6.29 -14.11
CA LEU A 182 18.25 7.13 -15.21
C LEU A 182 19.14 8.27 -14.71
N ALA A 183 18.73 8.97 -13.64
CA ALA A 183 19.52 10.04 -13.05
C ALA A 183 20.88 9.57 -12.55
N LYS A 184 20.94 8.38 -11.91
CA LYS A 184 22.20 7.77 -11.47
C LYS A 184 23.11 7.31 -12.61
N LEU A 185 22.54 6.95 -13.77
CA LEU A 185 23.33 6.58 -14.95
C LEU A 185 23.88 7.80 -15.71
N SER A 186 23.23 8.96 -15.58
CA SER A 186 23.65 10.21 -16.22
C SER A 186 24.61 11.07 -15.40
N SER A 187 24.79 10.75 -14.11
CA SER A 187 25.69 11.43 -13.17
C SER A 187 27.05 10.75 -13.09
#